data_AF-A0A6P0TXX4-F1
#
_entry.id   AF-A0A6P0TXX4-F1
#
_cell.length_a   1.000
_cell.length_b   1.000
_cell.length_c   1.000
_cell.angle_alpha   90.00
_cell.angle_beta   90.00
_cell.angle_gamma   90.00
#
_symmetry.space_group_name_H-M   'P 1'
#
loop_
_entity.id
_entity.type
_entity.pdbx_description
1 polymer ?
#
loop_
_entity_poly.entity_id
_entity_poly.type
_entity_poly.pdbx_seq_one_letter_code
_entity_poly.pdbx_strand_id
1 'polypeptide(L)'
;MAIKNIIFDLGGVVLNIDPKLTIAAFEAFGLKDVAAKYNFPNQVHLFDQLEVGEISPAEFRDGLRELFETPLTDAQIDEAWNTMLLDFPEGRLEALERVGENYPTFLLSNT
;
A
#
# COMPACT_ATOMS: atom_id res chain seq x y z
N MET A 1 -19.35 -1.44 -29.78
CA MET A 1 -19.29 -0.43 -28.69
C MET A 1 -17.96 0.29 -28.77
N ALA A 2 -17.93 1.60 -28.56
CA ALA A 2 -16.69 2.36 -28.46
C ALA A 2 -16.39 2.66 -27.00
N ILE A 3 -15.17 2.35 -26.55
CA ILE A 3 -14.67 2.75 -25.23
C ILE A 3 -14.49 4.27 -25.22
N LYS A 4 -14.91 4.93 -24.14
CA LYS A 4 -14.83 6.40 -24.01
C LYS A 4 -13.90 6.87 -22.90
N ASN A 5 -13.72 6.06 -21.86
CA ASN A 5 -12.91 6.38 -20.69
C ASN A 5 -12.20 5.11 -20.25
N ILE A 6 -11.02 5.26 -19.64
CA ILE A 6 -10.28 4.16 -19.05
C ILE A 6 -9.92 4.54 -17.62
N ILE A 7 -10.19 3.63 -16.69
CA ILE A 7 -9.88 3.79 -15.27
C ILE A 7 -8.82 2.73 -14.94
N PHE A 8 -7.71 3.16 -14.35
CA PHE A 8 -6.62 2.31 -13.91
C PHE A 8 -6.66 2.13 -12.40
N ASP A 9 -6.26 0.94 -11.96
CA ASP A 9 -5.77 0.75 -10.59
C ASP A 9 -4.29 1.17 -10.52
N LEU A 10 -3.77 1.41 -9.31
CA LEU A 10 -2.36 1.75 -9.11
C LEU A 10 -1.53 0.47 -8.87
N GLY A 11 -1.82 -0.23 -7.78
CA GLY A 11 -1.06 -1.38 -7.32
C GLY A 11 -1.19 -2.57 -8.27
N GLY A 12 -0.07 -3.14 -8.71
CA GLY A 12 -0.05 -4.29 -9.63
C GLY A 12 -0.40 -3.96 -11.09
N VAL A 13 -0.95 -2.77 -11.37
CA VAL A 13 -1.31 -2.32 -12.71
C VAL A 13 -0.33 -1.28 -13.24
N VAL A 14 -0.10 -0.19 -12.50
CA VAL A 14 0.85 0.87 -12.87
C VAL A 14 2.14 0.75 -12.05
N LEU A 15 2.00 0.56 -10.74
CA LEU A 15 3.10 0.39 -9.77
C LEU A 15 3.29 -1.09 -9.44
N ASN A 16 4.54 -1.57 -9.44
CA ASN A 16 4.84 -2.87 -8.83
C ASN A 16 4.72 -2.75 -7.30
N ILE A 17 4.03 -3.71 -6.69
CA ILE A 17 3.90 -3.79 -5.22
C ILE A 17 4.21 -5.20 -4.73
N ASP A 18 4.81 -5.29 -3.53
CA ASP A 18 4.99 -6.55 -2.81
C ASP A 18 4.75 -6.37 -1.30
N PRO A 19 3.51 -6.59 -0.82
CA PRO A 19 3.18 -6.49 0.61
C PRO A 19 4.01 -7.41 1.52
N LYS A 20 4.63 -8.47 0.98
CA LYS A 20 5.49 -9.36 1.77
C LYS A 20 6.76 -8.67 2.21
N LEU A 21 7.23 -7.66 1.47
CA LEU A 21 8.40 -6.88 1.86
C LEU A 21 8.12 -6.05 3.11
N THR A 22 6.93 -5.46 3.22
CA THR A 22 6.50 -4.76 4.42
C THR A 22 6.43 -5.70 5.63
N ILE A 23 5.86 -6.90 5.45
CA ILE A 23 5.84 -7.92 6.50
C ILE A 23 7.27 -8.26 6.95
N ALA A 24 8.16 -8.55 5.99
CA ALA A 24 9.56 -8.89 6.28
C ALA A 24 10.34 -7.72 6.93
N ALA A 25 10.07 -6.48 6.53
CA ALA A 25 10.69 -5.29 7.11
C ALA A 25 10.27 -5.09 8.57
N PHE A 26 8.98 -5.25 8.87
CA PHE A 26 8.51 -5.22 10.27
C PHE A 26 9.09 -6.37 11.10
N GLU A 27 9.17 -7.58 10.55
CA GLU A 27 9.81 -8.72 11.23
C GLU A 27 11.31 -8.46 11.49
N ALA A 28 12.01 -7.80 10.56
CA ALA A 28 13.41 -7.40 10.74
C ALA A 28 13.59 -6.35 11.85
N PHE A 29 12.57 -5.52 12.10
CA PHE A 29 12.51 -4.62 13.26
C PHE A 29 12.13 -5.32 14.58
N GLY A 30 11.92 -6.64 14.56
CA GLY A 30 11.63 -7.45 15.73
C GLY A 30 10.14 -7.59 16.06
N LEU A 31 9.24 -7.13 15.19
CA LEU A 31 7.81 -7.37 15.36
C LEU A 31 7.52 -8.85 15.10
N LYS A 32 6.78 -9.48 16.01
CA LYS A 32 6.42 -10.90 15.92
C LYS A 32 5.02 -11.06 15.36
N ASP A 33 4.79 -12.17 14.67
CA ASP A 33 3.49 -12.56 14.13
C ASP A 33 2.86 -11.53 13.18
N VAL A 34 3.69 -10.72 12.51
CA VAL A 34 3.23 -9.68 11.56
C VAL A 34 2.39 -10.30 10.46
N ALA A 35 2.86 -11.38 9.84
CA ALA A 35 2.14 -12.08 8.78
C ALA A 35 0.77 -12.61 9.24
N ALA A 36 0.66 -13.06 10.49
CA ALA A 36 -0.61 -13.50 11.07
C ALA A 36 -1.52 -12.29 11.27
N LYS A 37 -1.03 -11.25 11.95
CA LYS A 37 -1.78 -10.03 12.25
C LYS A 37 -2.21 -9.26 10.99
N TYR A 38 -1.44 -9.35 9.90
CA TYR A 38 -1.74 -8.75 8.60
C TYR A 38 -2.85 -9.51 7.84
N ASN A 39 -2.86 -10.85 7.88
CA ASN A 39 -3.76 -11.67 7.06
C ASN A 39 -5.03 -12.15 7.77
N PHE A 40 -5.25 -11.86 9.05
CA PHE A 40 -6.47 -12.30 9.76
C PHE A 40 -7.60 -11.26 9.59
N PRO A 41 -8.70 -11.60 8.88
CA PRO A 41 -9.82 -10.69 8.61
C PRO A 41 -10.56 -10.18 9.87
N ASN A 42 -10.22 -10.70 11.04
CA ASN A 42 -10.97 -10.50 12.28
C ASN A 42 -10.16 -9.84 13.40
N GLN A 43 -8.89 -9.47 13.21
CA GLN A 43 -8.06 -9.01 14.34
C GLN A 43 -7.22 -7.74 14.13
N VAL A 44 -7.01 -7.24 12.92
CA VAL A 44 -6.30 -5.96 12.74
C VAL A 44 -6.97 -5.13 11.66
N HIS A 45 -7.79 -4.18 12.08
CA HIS A 45 -8.47 -3.23 11.20
C HIS A 45 -7.56 -2.06 10.80
N LEU A 46 -6.38 -1.91 11.41
CA LEU A 46 -5.53 -0.73 11.21
C LEU A 46 -5.15 -0.50 9.74
N PHE A 47 -4.84 -1.57 9.00
CA PHE A 47 -4.46 -1.45 7.58
C PHE A 47 -5.66 -1.04 6.73
N ASP A 48 -6.78 -1.77 6.86
CA ASP A 48 -8.02 -1.47 6.14
C ASP A 48 -8.55 -0.06 6.48
N GLN A 49 -8.49 0.32 7.76
CA GLN A 49 -8.91 1.63 8.26
C GLN A 49 -8.06 2.76 7.68
N LEU A 50 -6.77 2.54 7.49
CA LEU A 50 -5.93 3.51 6.81
C LEU A 50 -6.33 3.63 5.34
N GLU A 51 -6.54 2.51 4.64
CA GLU A 51 -6.91 2.49 3.21
C GLU A 51 -8.26 3.17 2.93
N VAL A 52 -9.22 3.09 3.85
CA VAL A 52 -10.52 3.78 3.72
C VAL A 52 -10.54 5.18 4.33
N GLY A 53 -9.41 5.62 4.91
CA GLY A 53 -9.28 6.92 5.57
C GLY A 53 -10.09 7.06 6.87
N GLU A 54 -10.44 5.94 7.53
CA GLU A 54 -11.07 5.93 8.85
C GLU A 54 -10.11 6.38 9.96
N ILE A 55 -8.81 6.15 9.79
CA ILE A 55 -7.76 6.62 10.69
C ILE A 55 -6.71 7.43 9.94
N SER A 56 -6.09 8.37 10.63
CA SER A 56 -4.96 9.14 10.11
C SER A 56 -3.66 8.31 10.12
N PRO A 57 -2.64 8.71 9.33
CA PRO A 57 -1.32 8.09 9.40
C PRO A 57 -0.68 8.16 10.79
N ALA A 58 -1.00 9.17 11.62
CA ALA A 58 -0.50 9.24 12.99
C ALA A 58 -1.14 8.15 13.87
N GLU A 59 -2.47 8.02 13.81
CA GLU A 59 -3.22 6.97 14.53
C GLU A 59 -2.83 5.57 14.09
N PHE A 60 -2.53 5.37 12.79
CA PHE A 60 -2.01 4.12 12.27
C PHE A 60 -0.67 3.73 12.93
N ARG A 61 0.28 4.66 13.00
CA ARG A 61 1.60 4.43 13.63
C ARG A 61 1.48 4.15 15.12
N ASP A 62 0.63 4.92 15.82
CA ASP A 62 0.34 4.70 17.24
C ASP A 62 -0.32 3.34 17.49
N GLY A 63 -1.30 2.97 16.66
CA GLY A 63 -1.97 1.68 16.69
C GLY A 63 -1.00 0.52 16.45
N LEU A 64 -0.04 0.66 15.53
CA LEU A 64 1.02 -0.33 15.33
C LEU A 64 1.93 -0.48 16.54
N ARG A 65 2.32 0.64 17.17
CA ARG A 65 3.12 0.62 18.41
C ARG A 65 2.40 -0.12 19.53
N GLU A 66 1.12 0.16 19.72
CA GLU A 66 0.28 -0.51 20.72
C GLU A 66 0.12 -2.00 20.40
N LEU A 67 -0.24 -2.34 19.16
CA LEU A 67 -0.52 -3.71 18.74
C LEU A 67 0.70 -4.64 18.85
N PHE A 68 1.89 -4.12 18.60
CA PHE A 68 3.13 -4.89 18.61
C PHE A 68 4.03 -4.62 19.82
N GLU A 69 3.57 -3.80 20.77
CA GLU A 69 4.33 -3.37 21.95
C GLU A 69 5.76 -2.91 21.59
N THR A 70 5.87 -2.09 20.54
CA THR A 70 7.16 -1.75 19.93
C THR A 70 7.52 -0.28 20.08
N PRO A 71 8.81 0.06 20.33
CA PRO A 71 9.26 1.44 20.44
C PRO A 71 9.62 2.07 19.08
N LEU A 72 9.17 1.51 17.95
CA LEU A 72 9.53 2.03 16.63
C LEU A 72 9.11 3.49 16.46
N THR A 73 10.04 4.25 15.89
CA THR A 73 9.80 5.63 15.46
C THR A 73 8.87 5.67 14.25
N ASP A 74 8.22 6.81 14.03
CA ASP A 74 7.38 7.03 12.84
C ASP A 74 8.15 6.77 11.54
N ALA A 75 9.41 7.21 11.47
CA ALA A 75 10.26 7.01 10.30
C ALA A 75 10.52 5.52 10.01
N GLN A 76 10.74 4.69 11.03
CA GLN A 76 10.95 3.25 10.85
C GLN A 76 9.66 2.54 10.42
N ILE A 77 8.51 2.99 10.94
CA ILE A 77 7.21 2.46 10.52
C ILE A 77 6.94 2.84 9.07
N ASP A 78 7.17 4.11 8.69
CA ASP A 78 7.01 4.58 7.32
C ASP A 78 7.97 3.89 6.36
N GLU A 79 9.22 3.66 6.76
CA GLU A 79 10.20 2.91 5.98
C GLU A 79 9.71 1.49 5.74
N ALA A 80 9.35 0.76 6.80
CA ALA A 80 8.84 -0.61 6.70
C ALA A 80 7.56 -0.68 5.84
N TRP A 81 6.61 0.22 6.08
CA TRP A 81 5.36 0.30 5.33
C TRP A 81 5.61 0.53 3.84
N ASN A 82 6.45 1.50 3.50
CA ASN A 82 6.71 1.85 2.09
C ASN A 82 7.60 0.84 1.35
N THR A 83 8.22 -0.14 2.02
CA THR A 83 9.01 -1.17 1.32
C THR A 83 8.18 -2.03 0.35
N MET A 84 6.85 -2.08 0.50
CA MET A 84 5.99 -2.73 -0.48
C MET A 84 5.98 -2.01 -1.83
N LEU A 85 6.28 -0.71 -1.87
CA LEU A 85 6.25 0.09 -3.08
C LEU A 85 7.57 -0.13 -3.83
N LEU A 86 7.48 -0.76 -5.00
CA LEU A 86 8.64 -1.07 -5.82
C LEU A 86 8.84 0.03 -6.87
N ASP A 87 8.89 -0.35 -8.15
CA ASP A 87 9.14 0.53 -9.27
C ASP A 87 7.88 0.75 -10.13
N PHE A 88 7.89 1.84 -10.88
CA PHE A 88 7.02 2.04 -12.02
C PHE A 88 7.71 1.50 -13.27
N PRO A 89 7.31 0.34 -13.83
CA PRO A 89 7.93 -0.19 -15.04
C PRO A 89 7.75 0.78 -16.19
N GLU A 90 8.84 1.14 -16.86
CA GLU A 90 8.86 2.13 -17.95
C GLU A 90 7.80 1.83 -19.02
N GLY A 91 7.66 0.56 -19.42
CA GLY A 91 6.66 0.14 -20.40
C GLY A 91 5.19 0.37 -19.97
N ARG A 92 4.89 0.37 -18.66
CA ARG A 92 3.54 0.71 -18.15
C ARG A 92 3.30 2.22 -18.21
N LEU A 93 4.33 3.02 -17.94
CA LEU A 93 4.24 4.48 -18.05
C LEU A 93 4.06 4.90 -19.52
N GLU A 94 4.85 4.35 -20.44
CA GLU A 94 4.68 4.61 -21.87
C GLU A 94 3.29 4.21 -22.38
N ALA A 95 2.77 3.08 -21.90
CA ALA A 95 1.42 2.64 -22.25
C ALA A 95 0.36 3.61 -21.71
N LEU A 96 0.52 4.09 -20.48
CA LEU A 96 -0.38 5.06 -19.85
C LEU A 96 -0.39 6.39 -20.62
N GLU A 97 0.77 6.89 -21.05
CA GLU A 97 0.90 8.09 -21.89
C GLU A 97 0.16 7.94 -23.22
N ARG A 98 0.42 6.86 -23.96
CA ARG A 98 -0.25 6.58 -25.25
C ARG A 98 -1.76 6.43 -25.10
N VAL A 99 -2.22 5.84 -24.01
CA VAL A 99 -3.65 5.73 -23.73
C VAL A 99 -4.24 7.11 -23.42
N GLY A 100 -3.53 7.94 -22.65
CA GLY A 100 -3.94 9.30 -22.29
C GLY A 100 -4.05 10.25 -23.49
N GLU A 101 -3.31 10.01 -24.57
CA GLU A 101 -3.45 10.76 -25.83
C GLU A 101 -4.80 10.51 -26.53
N ASN A 102 -5.40 9.34 -26.30
CA ASN A 102 -6.58 8.87 -27.05
C ASN A 102 -7.86 8.81 -26.20
N TYR A 103 -7.73 8.71 -24.88
CA TYR A 103 -8.84 8.55 -23.96
C TYR A 103 -8.64 9.41 -22.71
N PRO A 104 -9.71 10.01 -22.16
CA PRO A 104 -9.74 10.43 -20.78
C PRO A 104 -9.38 9.25 -19.86
N THR A 105 -8.32 9.44 -19.07
CA THR A 105 -7.80 8.46 -18.13
C THR A 105 -8.00 8.91 -16.69
N PHE A 106 -8.31 7.95 -15.82
CA PHE A 106 -8.56 8.18 -14.40
C PHE A 106 -7.84 7.11 -13.57
N LEU A 107 -7.55 7.41 -12.32
CA LEU A 107 -7.05 6.45 -11.34
C LEU A 107 -8.15 6.17 -10.31
N LEU A 108 -8.36 4.90 -9.99
CA LEU A 108 -9.19 4.45 -8.88
C LEU A 108 -8.40 3.37 -8.14
N SER A 109 -7.84 3.73 -6.99
CA SER A 109 -6.97 2.87 -6.18
C SER A 109 -7.34 3.03 -4.71
N ASN A 110 -7.32 1.91 -3.99
CA ASN A 110 -7.15 1.95 -2.54
C ASN A 110 -5.66 2.20 -2.28
N THR A 111 -5.31 3.15 -1.42
CA THR A 111 -3.92 3.52 -1.12
C THR A 111 -3.82 4.37 0.13
#